data_AF-A0A848MUN3-F1
#
_entry.id   AF-A0A848MUN3-F1
#
_cell.length_a   1.000
_cell.length_b   1.000
_cell.length_c   1.000
_cell.angle_alpha   90.00
_cell.angle_beta   90.00
_cell.angle_gamma   90.00
#
_symmetry.space_group_name_H-M   'P 1'
#
loop_
_entity.id
_entity.type
_entity.pdbx_description
1 polymer ?
#
loop_
_entity_poly.entity_id
_entity_poly.type
_entity_poly.pdbx_seq_one_letter_code
_entity_poly.pdbx_strand_id
1 'polypeptide(L)'
;MAHPKGKKTSQQVTPSYPLLPNTRGKWEEWNKIREAVAVFTDPLPRTVDKNVEPKKLTTFIPEPQVEVMLNEESMRQSISEVIAIMYHSQPVDYKVFSGVDLSKVPDYLQPYLKELSDGFYEAINYFKTTKERCIELLKLDNIAETPEGKYAVEMFDMYLIKNREPYLREIFKRLLSVSEKGERFLRQSADWGFKNIWIVSTKLEKNEAKQVFYSKVEAIPEAYAFMMSHDPECRIIFIADMNHIDPDYMPKLQISVDPKETLIHETTHIVSMTYDVISSYPYMVSGYSKSGADVRNQYFRRYPGFFKTEEFTRFVDQLADYQNSPMLSEEAVILAEKTDAMMSMNIQSLDAETLTIIIRDITLGNPFNKRPINQRPKLFKRDLSNQQNKPKVNGEMLVSLALMNSGQFNIAERNLELGVTKKPIVQTTASPLPTSTSNKENTNQQGSGQDKAKQSKKNQKKPRINKLVGFSTKISGFVNEGQVNTLAKKKSDLNLQK
;
A
#
# COMPACT_ATOMS: atom_id res chain seq x y z
N MET A 1 41.34 45.49 39.53
CA MET A 1 40.47 44.47 40.16
C MET A 1 39.14 44.45 39.44
N ALA A 2 38.64 43.24 39.17
CA ALA A 2 37.26 42.85 38.86
C ALA A 2 36.59 43.36 37.57
N HIS A 3 36.61 42.49 36.54
CA HIS A 3 35.48 42.33 35.61
C HIS A 3 34.34 41.56 36.28
N PRO A 4 33.07 41.90 36.00
CA PRO A 4 31.99 40.93 36.06
C PRO A 4 31.54 40.50 34.66
N LYS A 5 31.39 39.17 34.54
CA LYS A 5 30.87 38.39 33.42
C LYS A 5 29.37 38.64 33.20
N GLY A 6 28.92 38.45 31.97
CA GLY A 6 27.50 38.33 31.65
C GLY A 6 27.22 38.00 30.18
N LYS A 7 27.80 36.92 29.64
CA LYS A 7 27.30 36.32 28.39
C LYS A 7 25.96 35.64 28.70
N LYS A 8 24.86 36.18 28.19
CA LYS A 8 23.61 35.43 28.03
C LYS A 8 23.81 34.43 26.89
N THR A 9 24.08 33.18 27.21
CA THR A 9 23.86 32.06 26.29
C THR A 9 22.36 31.85 26.16
N SER A 10 21.82 32.07 24.96
CA SER A 10 20.50 31.58 24.59
C SER A 10 20.54 30.06 24.64
N GLN A 11 19.93 29.46 25.67
CA GLN A 11 19.61 28.04 25.63
C GLN A 11 18.62 27.84 24.48
N GLN A 12 19.07 27.19 23.41
CA GLN A 12 18.16 26.51 22.48
C GLN A 12 17.38 25.51 23.32
N VAL A 13 16.10 25.78 23.55
CA VAL A 13 15.17 24.84 24.16
C VAL A 13 14.93 23.78 23.10
N THR A 14 15.63 22.65 23.20
CA THR A 14 15.28 21.44 22.46
C THR A 14 13.88 21.03 22.90
N PRO A 15 12.91 20.82 21.98
CA PRO A 15 11.59 20.31 22.37
C PRO A 15 11.77 18.97 23.08
N SER A 16 11.23 18.85 24.29
CA SER A 16 11.17 17.56 24.99
C SER A 16 10.04 16.74 24.38
N TYR A 17 10.36 15.90 23.40
CA TYR A 17 9.39 14.97 22.83
C TYR A 17 8.96 13.89 23.85
N PRO A 18 7.73 13.39 23.79
CA PRO A 18 7.31 12.20 24.55
C PRO A 18 8.26 11.02 24.31
N LEU A 19 8.51 10.22 25.35
CA LEU A 19 9.40 9.06 25.25
C LEU A 19 8.85 8.03 24.25
N LEU A 20 9.61 7.82 23.16
CA LEU A 20 9.35 6.76 22.19
C LEU A 20 9.69 5.37 22.78
N PRO A 21 9.00 4.28 22.39
CA PRO A 21 9.28 2.93 22.87
C PRO A 21 10.72 2.50 22.53
N ASN A 22 11.29 1.60 23.33
CA ASN A 22 12.60 1.04 23.03
C ASN A 22 12.57 0.21 21.75
N THR A 23 13.58 0.40 20.92
CA THR A 23 13.82 -0.35 19.70
C THR A 23 14.26 -1.78 20.02
N ARG A 24 13.84 -2.74 19.21
CA ARG A 24 14.01 -4.17 19.51
C ARG A 24 15.26 -4.79 18.87
N GLY A 25 15.96 -4.05 18.00
CA GLY A 25 17.24 -4.44 17.44
C GLY A 25 17.12 -5.55 16.41
N LYS A 26 16.09 -5.48 15.54
CA LYS A 26 15.86 -6.44 14.45
C LYS A 26 16.27 -5.91 13.08
N TRP A 27 17.00 -4.79 13.07
CA TRP A 27 17.38 -4.13 11.84
C TRP A 27 18.21 -4.99 10.88
N GLU A 28 19.11 -5.84 11.37
CA GLU A 28 19.91 -6.73 10.50
C GLU A 28 18.99 -7.70 9.74
N GLU A 29 18.04 -8.32 10.44
CA GLU A 29 17.11 -9.25 9.83
C GLU A 29 16.13 -8.54 8.89
N TRP A 30 15.62 -7.37 9.25
CA TRP A 30 14.78 -6.55 8.36
C TRP A 30 15.50 -6.17 7.08
N ASN A 31 16.73 -5.68 7.20
CA ASN A 31 17.54 -5.24 6.07
C ASN A 31 17.91 -6.41 5.15
N LYS A 32 18.10 -7.61 5.70
CA LYS A 32 18.29 -8.81 4.91
C LYS A 32 17.04 -9.19 4.10
N ILE A 33 15.84 -9.07 4.67
CA ILE A 33 14.57 -9.45 4.02
C ILE A 33 14.23 -8.55 2.83
N ARG A 34 14.61 -7.27 2.92
CA ARG A 34 14.37 -6.25 1.89
C ARG A 34 15.59 -5.98 1.00
N GLU A 35 16.67 -6.76 1.19
CA GLU A 35 17.93 -6.64 0.45
C GLU A 35 18.53 -5.22 0.53
N ALA A 36 18.41 -4.55 1.69
CA ALA A 36 18.84 -3.16 1.85
C ALA A 36 20.35 -2.98 1.90
N VAL A 37 20.82 -1.81 1.45
CA VAL A 37 22.20 -1.33 1.56
C VAL A 37 22.29 -0.15 2.51
N ALA A 38 23.35 -0.11 3.32
CA ALA A 38 23.61 1.02 4.20
C ALA A 38 24.20 2.18 3.39
N VAL A 39 23.64 3.37 3.57
CA VAL A 39 24.14 4.61 2.97
C VAL A 39 24.47 5.63 4.06
N PHE A 40 25.47 6.46 3.79
CA PHE A 40 25.98 7.44 4.77
C PHE A 40 25.88 8.89 4.28
N THR A 41 25.61 9.11 2.99
CA THR A 41 25.54 10.42 2.35
C THR A 41 24.61 10.38 1.17
N ASP A 42 23.89 11.48 0.93
CA ASP A 42 23.15 11.66 -0.31
C ASP A 42 24.08 11.59 -1.53
N PRO A 43 23.65 10.98 -2.64
CA PRO A 43 24.43 11.00 -3.87
C PRO A 43 24.67 12.45 -4.32
N LEU A 44 25.88 12.72 -4.80
CA LEU A 44 26.21 14.03 -5.36
C LEU A 44 25.31 14.32 -6.57
N PRO A 45 24.87 15.58 -6.77
CA PRO A 45 24.10 15.94 -7.95
C PRO A 45 24.83 15.55 -9.23
N ARG A 46 24.15 14.85 -10.13
CA ARG A 46 24.71 14.49 -11.44
C ARG A 46 24.78 15.73 -12.34
N THR A 47 25.75 15.73 -13.24
CA THR A 47 25.74 16.67 -14.37
C THR A 47 24.71 16.21 -15.39
N VAL A 48 23.77 17.08 -15.74
CA VAL A 48 22.67 16.76 -16.67
C VAL A 48 22.79 17.53 -17.99
N ASP A 49 22.33 16.92 -19.08
CA ASP A 49 22.20 17.54 -20.41
C ASP A 49 20.81 17.25 -20.98
N LYS A 50 20.08 18.34 -21.24
CA LYS A 50 18.72 18.32 -21.81
C LYS A 50 18.61 17.69 -23.20
N ASN A 51 19.73 17.53 -23.90
CA ASN A 51 19.76 16.91 -25.24
C ASN A 51 19.90 15.39 -25.17
N VAL A 52 20.12 14.81 -23.99
CA VAL A 52 20.22 13.37 -23.79
C VAL A 52 18.81 12.80 -23.64
N GLU A 53 18.32 12.16 -24.70
CA GLU A 53 17.00 11.53 -24.69
C GLU A 53 17.05 10.15 -24.00
N PRO A 54 16.09 9.82 -23.13
CA PRO A 54 15.99 8.48 -22.58
C PRO A 54 15.60 7.49 -23.68
N LYS A 55 16.15 6.28 -23.59
CA LYS A 55 15.75 5.18 -24.48
C LYS A 55 14.30 4.80 -24.16
N LYS A 56 13.53 4.48 -25.20
CA LYS A 56 12.16 3.97 -25.03
C LYS A 56 12.17 2.69 -24.20
N LEU A 57 11.32 2.62 -23.19
CA LEU A 57 11.17 1.47 -22.32
C LEU A 57 10.31 0.39 -22.98
N THR A 58 10.70 -0.87 -22.75
CA THR A 58 9.95 -2.05 -23.16
C THR A 58 9.53 -2.91 -21.97
N THR A 59 10.09 -2.64 -20.80
CA THR A 59 9.84 -3.30 -19.53
C THR A 59 9.76 -2.25 -18.43
N PHE A 60 9.31 -2.66 -17.25
CA PHE A 60 9.51 -1.85 -16.06
C PHE A 60 11.00 -1.75 -15.75
N ILE A 61 11.46 -0.59 -15.27
CA ILE A 61 12.79 -0.50 -14.66
C ILE A 61 12.77 -1.32 -13.36
N PRO A 62 13.92 -1.75 -12.82
CA PRO A 62 13.96 -2.42 -11.52
C PRO A 62 13.29 -1.57 -10.41
N GLU A 63 12.84 -2.19 -9.33
CA GLU A 63 12.47 -1.43 -8.12
C GLU A 63 13.73 -0.74 -7.55
N PRO A 64 13.62 0.45 -6.94
CA PRO A 64 14.77 1.11 -6.32
C PRO A 64 15.45 0.23 -5.28
N GLN A 65 16.78 0.30 -5.23
CA GLN A 65 17.54 -0.32 -4.16
C GLN A 65 17.14 0.33 -2.84
N VAL A 66 16.81 -0.50 -1.84
CA VAL A 66 16.42 0.00 -0.52
C VAL A 66 17.67 0.48 0.22
N GLU A 67 17.64 1.72 0.71
CA GLU A 67 18.75 2.39 1.38
C GLU A 67 18.43 2.69 2.84
N VAL A 68 19.39 2.48 3.75
CA VAL A 68 19.15 2.60 5.20
C VAL A 68 20.18 3.46 5.92
N MET A 69 19.71 4.20 6.92
CA MET A 69 20.56 4.97 7.82
C MET A 69 20.75 4.22 9.15
N LEU A 70 21.98 3.79 9.43
CA LEU A 70 22.32 3.03 10.65
C LEU A 70 22.62 3.95 11.84
N ASN A 71 21.75 4.94 12.09
CA ASN A 71 21.82 5.82 13.25
C ASN A 71 20.45 5.88 13.93
N GLU A 72 20.24 5.03 14.93
CA GLU A 72 18.95 4.92 15.63
C GLU A 72 18.59 6.19 16.41
N GLU A 73 19.57 6.93 16.95
CA GLU A 73 19.28 8.19 17.65
C GLU A 73 18.72 9.23 16.68
N SER A 74 19.40 9.41 15.53
CA SER A 74 18.93 10.30 14.46
C SER A 74 17.56 9.86 13.94
N MET A 75 17.35 8.56 13.71
CA MET A 75 16.08 8.05 13.22
C MET A 75 14.93 8.31 14.21
N ARG A 76 15.16 8.12 15.51
CA ARG A 76 14.17 8.41 16.56
C ARG A 76 13.85 9.89 16.65
N GLN A 77 14.85 10.76 16.45
CA GLN A 77 14.63 12.20 16.37
C GLN A 77 13.74 12.53 15.17
N SER A 78 14.07 12.04 13.97
CA SER A 78 13.26 12.25 12.76
C SER A 78 11.83 11.73 12.92
N ILE A 79 11.64 10.55 13.53
CA ILE A 79 10.29 10.04 13.85
C ILE A 79 9.53 11.00 14.78
N SER A 80 10.18 11.54 15.80
CA SER A 80 9.55 12.49 16.74
C SER A 80 9.15 13.79 16.04
N GLU A 81 10.00 14.28 15.13
CA GLU A 81 9.74 15.46 14.30
C GLU A 81 8.56 15.21 13.35
N VAL A 82 8.51 14.06 12.68
CA VAL A 82 7.37 13.70 11.82
C VAL A 82 6.09 13.55 12.62
N ILE A 83 6.10 12.93 13.80
CA ILE A 83 4.90 12.87 14.67
C ILE A 83 4.43 14.30 15.02
N ALA A 84 5.34 15.22 15.33
CA ALA A 84 4.96 16.61 15.58
C ALA A 84 4.34 17.26 14.34
N ILE A 85 4.90 17.04 13.14
CA ILE A 85 4.32 17.51 11.87
C ILE A 85 2.92 16.94 11.65
N MET A 86 2.69 15.65 11.93
CA MET A 86 1.36 15.03 11.82
C MET A 86 0.30 15.74 12.67
N TYR A 87 0.71 16.37 13.76
CA TYR A 87 -0.15 17.23 14.60
C TYR A 87 0.06 18.73 14.36
N HIS A 88 0.41 19.14 13.13
CA HIS A 88 0.59 20.54 12.72
C HIS A 88 1.64 21.31 13.53
N SER A 89 2.64 20.60 14.06
CA SER A 89 3.63 21.11 15.01
C SER A 89 3.02 21.76 16.27
N GLN A 90 1.78 21.39 16.61
CA GLN A 90 1.13 21.84 17.83
C GLN A 90 1.61 21.01 19.03
N PRO A 91 1.74 21.62 20.22
CA PRO A 91 2.11 20.88 21.43
C PRO A 91 0.92 20.01 21.89
N VAL A 92 0.90 18.76 21.48
CA VAL A 92 -0.07 17.74 21.92
C VAL A 92 0.59 16.72 22.84
N ASP A 93 -0.10 16.38 23.93
CA ASP A 93 0.33 15.31 24.84
C ASP A 93 -0.09 13.95 24.28
N TYR A 94 0.81 13.35 23.50
CA TYR A 94 0.65 12.02 22.93
C TYR A 94 1.52 10.97 23.63
N LYS A 95 1.10 9.71 23.52
CA LYS A 95 1.89 8.54 23.89
C LYS A 95 2.08 7.65 22.68
N VAL A 96 3.17 6.90 22.68
CA VAL A 96 3.50 5.94 21.62
C VAL A 96 3.52 4.54 22.23
N PHE A 97 2.73 3.65 21.65
CA PHE A 97 2.60 2.25 22.05
C PHE A 97 3.25 1.37 20.99
N SER A 98 3.99 0.33 21.39
CA SER A 98 4.65 -0.60 20.46
C SER A 98 3.93 -1.96 20.47
N GLY A 99 3.68 -2.49 19.27
CA GLY A 99 2.94 -3.72 19.04
C GLY A 99 1.42 -3.54 19.12
N VAL A 100 0.72 -4.65 18.87
CA VAL A 100 -0.76 -4.73 18.92
C VAL A 100 -1.25 -5.48 20.17
N ASP A 101 -0.48 -5.44 21.26
CA ASP A 101 -0.81 -6.10 22.52
C ASP A 101 -1.86 -5.32 23.31
N LEU A 102 -3.09 -5.85 23.34
CA LEU A 102 -4.25 -5.25 24.03
C LEU A 102 -4.01 -5.02 25.53
N SER A 103 -3.13 -5.81 26.17
CA SER A 103 -2.84 -5.67 27.61
C SER A 103 -1.92 -4.48 27.92
N LYS A 104 -1.26 -3.92 26.90
CA LYS A 104 -0.28 -2.82 27.04
C LYS A 104 -0.81 -1.46 26.62
N VAL A 105 -2.08 -1.37 26.24
CA VAL A 105 -2.74 -0.12 25.87
C VAL A 105 -3.89 0.23 26.80
N PRO A 106 -4.21 1.53 26.96
CA PRO A 106 -5.42 1.95 27.66
C PRO A 106 -6.70 1.40 27.03
N ASP A 107 -7.73 1.21 27.84
CA ASP A 107 -9.06 0.73 27.41
C ASP A 107 -9.63 1.47 26.20
N TYR A 108 -9.33 2.77 26.09
CA TYR A 108 -9.84 3.60 24.99
C TYR A 108 -9.23 3.25 23.63
N LEU A 109 -8.07 2.59 23.58
CA LEU A 109 -7.42 2.15 22.35
C LEU A 109 -7.65 0.67 22.03
N GLN A 110 -8.06 -0.15 23.00
CA GLN A 110 -8.24 -1.59 22.78
C GLN A 110 -9.16 -1.92 21.58
N PRO A 111 -10.30 -1.24 21.35
CA PRO A 111 -11.13 -1.50 20.18
C PRO A 111 -10.38 -1.28 18.86
N TYR A 112 -9.61 -0.19 18.78
CA TYR A 112 -8.84 0.14 17.59
C TYR A 112 -7.65 -0.81 17.37
N LEU A 113 -6.94 -1.21 18.43
CA LEU A 113 -5.86 -2.20 18.29
C LEU A 113 -6.39 -3.55 17.81
N LYS A 114 -7.60 -3.94 18.23
CA LYS A 114 -8.24 -5.15 17.72
C LYS A 114 -8.51 -5.02 16.22
N GLU A 115 -9.10 -3.91 15.78
CA GLU A 115 -9.35 -3.62 14.36
C GLU A 115 -8.05 -3.60 13.55
N LEU A 116 -6.99 -2.98 14.08
CA LEU A 116 -5.68 -2.95 13.45
C LEU A 116 -5.11 -4.36 13.33
N SER A 117 -5.18 -5.17 14.38
CA SER A 117 -4.73 -6.57 14.35
C SER A 117 -5.50 -7.40 13.32
N ASP A 118 -6.82 -7.22 13.22
CA ASP A 118 -7.65 -7.90 12.21
C ASP A 118 -7.25 -7.44 10.80
N GLY A 119 -7.03 -6.12 10.64
CA GLY A 119 -6.54 -5.49 9.41
C GLY A 119 -5.18 -6.01 8.93
N PHE A 120 -4.27 -6.41 9.83
CA PHE A 120 -3.01 -7.06 9.47
C PHE A 120 -3.21 -8.39 8.76
N TYR A 121 -4.07 -9.25 9.29
CA TYR A 121 -4.33 -10.55 8.66
C TYR A 121 -5.08 -10.40 7.35
N GLU A 122 -6.00 -9.44 7.28
CA GLU A 122 -6.63 -9.07 6.02
C GLU A 122 -5.56 -8.63 5.02
N ALA A 123 -4.72 -7.64 5.34
CA ALA A 123 -3.66 -7.15 4.46
C ALA A 123 -2.72 -8.26 3.95
N ILE A 124 -2.31 -9.20 4.82
CA ILE A 124 -1.56 -10.41 4.41
C ILE A 124 -2.33 -11.20 3.35
N ASN A 125 -3.62 -11.43 3.57
CA ASN A 125 -4.46 -12.18 2.64
C ASN A 125 -4.66 -11.44 1.30
N TYR A 126 -4.74 -10.11 1.30
CA TYR A 126 -4.81 -9.30 0.09
C TYR A 126 -3.55 -9.45 -0.77
N PHE A 127 -2.36 -9.34 -0.16
CA PHE A 127 -1.11 -9.59 -0.85
C PHE A 127 -1.00 -11.03 -1.36
N LYS A 128 -1.33 -12.02 -0.51
CA LYS A 128 -1.32 -13.44 -0.91
C LYS A 128 -2.22 -13.71 -2.11
N THR A 129 -3.47 -13.26 -2.05
CA THR A 129 -4.47 -13.49 -3.11
C THR A 129 -4.05 -12.80 -4.40
N THR A 130 -3.54 -11.57 -4.31
CA THR A 130 -3.04 -10.83 -5.48
C THR A 130 -1.83 -11.53 -6.11
N LYS A 131 -0.88 -12.01 -5.29
CA LYS A 131 0.28 -12.80 -5.74
C LYS A 131 -0.16 -14.04 -6.50
N GLU A 132 -1.03 -14.86 -5.92
CA GLU A 132 -1.58 -16.06 -6.55
C GLU A 132 -2.28 -15.72 -7.88
N ARG A 133 -3.08 -14.66 -7.88
CA ARG A 133 -3.79 -14.22 -9.09
C ARG A 133 -2.83 -13.75 -10.19
N CYS A 134 -1.77 -13.03 -9.85
CA CYS A 134 -0.75 -12.62 -10.82
C CYS A 134 -0.03 -13.83 -11.43
N ILE A 135 0.29 -14.85 -10.62
CA ILE A 135 0.90 -16.11 -11.10
C ILE A 135 -0.01 -16.80 -12.12
N GLU A 136 -1.32 -16.82 -11.90
CA GLU A 136 -2.28 -17.38 -12.84
C GLU A 136 -2.37 -16.56 -14.12
N LEU A 137 -2.53 -15.23 -14.00
CA LEU A 137 -2.68 -14.32 -15.14
C LEU A 137 -1.46 -14.40 -16.08
N LEU A 138 -0.25 -14.44 -15.51
CA LEU A 138 0.99 -14.47 -16.29
C LEU A 138 1.16 -15.77 -17.11
N LYS A 139 0.39 -16.83 -16.81
CA LYS A 139 0.35 -18.08 -17.60
C LYS A 139 -0.62 -18.01 -18.78
N LEU A 140 -1.54 -17.04 -18.81
CA LEU A 140 -2.51 -16.90 -19.88
C LEU A 140 -1.88 -16.28 -21.11
N ASP A 141 -2.36 -16.64 -22.30
CA ASP A 141 -1.93 -16.03 -23.57
C ASP A 141 -2.50 -14.62 -23.76
N ASN A 142 -3.68 -14.35 -23.19
CA ASN A 142 -4.41 -13.10 -23.35
C ASN A 142 -4.94 -12.62 -22.00
N ILE A 143 -4.14 -11.78 -21.33
CA ILE A 143 -4.52 -11.14 -20.07
C ILE A 143 -5.54 -10.04 -20.33
N ALA A 144 -5.47 -9.34 -21.47
CA ALA A 144 -6.33 -8.19 -21.78
C ALA A 144 -7.84 -8.50 -21.74
N GLU A 145 -8.24 -9.76 -21.93
CA GLU A 145 -9.64 -10.17 -21.89
C GLU A 145 -10.16 -10.58 -20.51
N THR A 146 -9.28 -10.77 -19.52
CA THR A 146 -9.69 -11.08 -18.15
C THR A 146 -10.27 -9.84 -17.44
N PRO A 147 -11.06 -10.02 -16.37
CA PRO A 147 -11.53 -8.90 -15.55
C PRO A 147 -10.39 -8.02 -15.02
N GLU A 148 -9.28 -8.63 -14.58
CA GLU A 148 -8.10 -7.94 -14.04
C GLU A 148 -7.33 -7.21 -15.14
N GLY A 149 -7.18 -7.81 -16.33
CA GLY A 149 -6.59 -7.14 -17.47
C GLY A 149 -7.40 -5.92 -17.90
N LYS A 150 -8.74 -6.05 -17.95
CA LYS A 150 -9.65 -4.93 -18.22
C LYS A 150 -9.54 -3.83 -17.16
N TYR A 151 -9.43 -4.19 -15.89
CA TYR A 151 -9.18 -3.24 -14.81
C TYR A 151 -7.85 -2.49 -15.01
N ALA A 152 -6.77 -3.20 -15.30
CA ALA A 152 -5.45 -2.60 -15.51
C ALA A 152 -5.40 -1.70 -16.76
N VAL A 153 -6.10 -2.08 -17.84
CA VAL A 153 -6.31 -1.24 -19.04
C VAL A 153 -6.91 0.11 -18.67
N GLU A 154 -7.91 0.11 -17.77
CA GLU A 154 -8.56 1.33 -17.34
C GLU A 154 -7.62 2.16 -16.46
N MET A 155 -7.02 1.54 -15.44
CA MET A 155 -6.13 2.20 -14.46
C MET A 155 -4.94 2.89 -15.13
N PHE A 156 -4.29 2.23 -16.10
CA PHE A 156 -3.10 2.73 -16.80
C PHE A 156 -3.40 3.41 -18.15
N ASP A 157 -4.66 3.79 -18.41
CA ASP A 157 -5.10 4.54 -19.60
C ASP A 157 -4.67 3.92 -20.95
N MET A 158 -4.82 2.60 -21.10
CA MET A 158 -4.26 1.88 -22.24
C MET A 158 -5.17 1.82 -23.47
N TYR A 159 -6.24 2.62 -23.54
CA TYR A 159 -7.27 2.47 -24.57
C TYR A 159 -6.75 2.64 -25.99
N LEU A 160 -5.79 3.55 -26.19
CA LEU A 160 -5.20 3.85 -27.49
C LEU A 160 -4.08 2.89 -27.89
N ILE A 161 -3.64 2.01 -26.98
CA ILE A 161 -2.61 1.01 -27.24
C ILE A 161 -3.25 -0.18 -27.97
N LYS A 162 -2.82 -0.43 -29.20
CA LYS A 162 -3.35 -1.53 -30.04
C LYS A 162 -2.98 -2.92 -29.51
N ASN A 163 -1.72 -3.10 -29.09
CA ASN A 163 -1.25 -4.35 -28.51
C ASN A 163 -0.90 -4.13 -27.04
N ARG A 164 -1.85 -4.47 -26.15
CA ARG A 164 -1.76 -4.19 -24.71
C ARG A 164 -1.05 -5.28 -23.92
N GLU A 165 -0.96 -6.48 -24.49
CA GLU A 165 -0.48 -7.68 -23.79
C GLU A 165 0.94 -7.55 -23.22
N PRO A 166 1.94 -6.99 -23.94
CA PRO A 166 3.26 -6.79 -23.36
C PRO A 166 3.26 -5.86 -22.14
N TYR A 167 2.42 -4.81 -22.16
CA TYR A 167 2.29 -3.87 -21.05
C TYR A 167 1.63 -4.53 -19.83
N LEU A 168 0.55 -5.28 -20.06
CA LEU A 168 -0.13 -6.03 -18.99
C LEU A 168 0.81 -7.02 -18.31
N ARG A 169 1.63 -7.74 -19.08
CA ARG A 169 2.62 -8.67 -18.49
C ARG A 169 3.61 -7.97 -17.57
N GLU A 170 4.10 -6.80 -17.95
CA GLU A 170 5.03 -6.04 -17.11
C GLU A 170 4.34 -5.48 -15.86
N ILE A 171 3.10 -4.97 -15.98
CA ILE A 171 2.28 -4.54 -14.84
C ILE A 171 2.06 -5.71 -13.85
N PHE A 172 1.62 -6.88 -14.33
CA PHE A 172 1.36 -8.03 -13.46
C PHE A 172 2.64 -8.67 -12.90
N LYS A 173 3.79 -8.56 -13.59
CA LYS A 173 5.09 -8.93 -13.01
C LYS A 173 5.49 -8.00 -11.86
N ARG A 174 5.33 -6.68 -12.03
CA ARG A 174 5.60 -5.72 -10.96
C ARG A 174 4.67 -5.97 -9.77
N LEU A 175 3.37 -6.12 -10.03
CA LEU A 175 2.38 -6.39 -8.99
C LEU A 175 2.66 -7.70 -8.25
N LEU A 176 3.11 -8.74 -8.96
CA LEU A 176 3.56 -9.99 -8.36
C LEU A 176 4.74 -9.77 -7.39
N SER A 177 5.78 -9.05 -7.83
CA SER A 177 6.95 -8.72 -6.99
C SER A 177 6.53 -8.00 -5.70
N VAL A 178 5.75 -6.92 -5.84
CA VAL A 178 5.26 -6.13 -4.71
C VAL A 178 4.43 -7.00 -3.76
N SER A 179 3.55 -7.84 -4.30
CA SER A 179 2.66 -8.67 -3.49
C SER A 179 3.39 -9.78 -2.76
N GLU A 180 4.38 -10.42 -3.39
CA GLU A 180 5.22 -11.43 -2.74
C GLU A 180 6.02 -10.83 -1.58
N LYS A 181 6.66 -9.68 -1.81
CA LYS A 181 7.42 -9.00 -0.76
C LYS A 181 6.52 -8.48 0.36
N GLY A 182 5.35 -7.92 0.02
CA GLY A 182 4.37 -7.41 0.98
C GLY A 182 3.81 -8.49 1.90
N GLU A 183 3.42 -9.64 1.33
CA GLU A 183 3.00 -10.81 2.12
C GLU A 183 4.11 -11.26 3.07
N ARG A 184 5.34 -11.42 2.56
CA ARG A 184 6.49 -11.85 3.36
C ARG A 184 6.79 -10.88 4.50
N PHE A 185 6.77 -9.58 4.24
CA PHE A 185 7.03 -8.53 5.23
C PHE A 185 6.00 -8.53 6.36
N LEU A 186 4.70 -8.57 6.02
CA LEU A 186 3.64 -8.55 7.03
C LEU A 186 3.59 -9.84 7.86
N ARG A 187 3.82 -11.01 7.23
CA ARG A 187 3.96 -12.27 7.97
C ARG A 187 5.14 -12.22 8.94
N GLN A 188 6.28 -11.69 8.50
CA GLN A 188 7.43 -11.53 9.40
C GLN A 188 7.14 -10.58 10.56
N SER A 189 6.44 -9.47 10.29
CA SER A 189 5.99 -8.52 11.31
C SER A 189 5.13 -9.24 12.36
N ALA A 190 4.17 -10.06 11.93
CA ALA A 190 3.33 -10.86 12.80
C ALA A 190 4.12 -11.90 13.61
N ASP A 191 5.03 -12.64 12.98
CA ASP A 191 5.91 -13.62 13.63
C ASP A 191 6.79 -12.99 14.72
N TRP A 192 7.17 -11.73 14.56
CA TRP A 192 7.92 -10.97 15.55
C TRP A 192 7.05 -10.24 16.57
N GLY A 193 5.74 -10.51 16.58
CA GLY A 193 4.78 -9.94 17.51
C GLY A 193 4.50 -8.46 17.26
N PHE A 194 4.54 -8.04 15.99
CA PHE A 194 4.22 -6.69 15.52
C PHE A 194 5.10 -5.59 16.15
N LYS A 195 6.33 -5.92 16.52
CA LYS A 195 7.23 -5.02 17.26
C LYS A 195 7.60 -3.75 16.49
N ASN A 196 7.60 -3.81 15.16
CA ASN A 196 7.81 -2.67 14.26
C ASN A 196 6.57 -1.77 14.12
N ILE A 197 5.42 -2.14 14.71
CA ILE A 197 4.19 -1.35 14.61
C ILE A 197 4.07 -0.44 15.81
N TRP A 198 4.05 0.86 15.57
CA TRP A 198 3.91 1.87 16.60
C TRP A 198 2.58 2.59 16.45
N ILE A 199 1.92 2.87 17.56
CA ILE A 199 0.62 3.54 17.61
C ILE A 199 0.79 4.80 18.46
N VAL A 200 0.63 5.95 17.82
CA VAL A 200 0.66 7.27 18.44
C VAL A 200 -0.78 7.65 18.78
N SER A 201 -1.01 8.06 20.02
CA SER A 201 -2.34 8.53 20.41
C SER A 201 -2.29 9.55 21.56
N THR A 202 -3.13 10.57 21.48
CA THR A 202 -3.51 11.37 22.65
C THR A 202 -4.44 10.59 23.58
N LYS A 203 -4.79 11.16 24.74
CA LYS A 203 -5.84 10.59 25.58
C LYS A 203 -7.20 10.84 24.93
N LEU A 204 -7.80 9.80 24.37
CA LEU A 204 -9.13 9.89 23.78
C LEU A 204 -10.22 10.07 24.86
N GLU A 205 -11.24 10.86 24.54
CA GLU A 205 -12.37 11.12 25.44
C GLU A 205 -13.59 10.28 25.07
N LYS A 206 -14.23 9.72 26.11
CA LYS A 206 -15.43 8.91 25.93
C LYS A 206 -16.64 9.81 25.70
N ASN A 207 -17.31 9.62 24.57
CA ASN A 207 -18.66 10.10 24.36
C ASN A 207 -19.64 9.13 25.05
N GLU A 208 -20.28 9.56 26.14
CA GLU A 208 -21.17 8.69 26.92
C GLU A 208 -22.46 8.33 26.16
N ALA A 209 -22.97 9.19 25.28
CA ALA A 209 -24.19 8.87 24.53
C ALA A 209 -23.94 7.77 23.48
N LYS A 210 -22.78 7.82 22.82
CA LYS A 210 -22.42 6.86 21.77
C LYS A 210 -21.60 5.69 22.32
N GLN A 211 -21.07 5.78 23.54
CA GLN A 211 -20.10 4.83 24.12
C GLN A 211 -18.86 4.63 23.21
N VAL A 212 -18.33 5.72 22.64
CA VAL A 212 -17.19 5.71 21.70
C VAL A 212 -16.13 6.68 22.18
N PHE A 213 -14.86 6.41 21.89
CA PHE A 213 -13.78 7.34 22.20
C PHE A 213 -13.46 8.24 21.00
N TYR A 214 -13.36 9.54 21.23
CA TYR A 214 -13.00 10.52 20.22
C TYR A 214 -11.73 11.26 20.59
N SER A 215 -10.97 11.63 19.57
CA SER A 215 -9.84 12.54 19.73
C SER A 215 -10.33 13.95 20.06
N LYS A 216 -9.50 14.69 20.81
CA LYS A 216 -9.72 16.08 21.20
C LYS A 216 -8.74 17.06 20.56
N VAL A 217 -7.92 16.57 19.62
CA VAL A 217 -7.03 17.44 18.86
C VAL A 217 -7.85 18.50 18.12
N GLU A 218 -7.40 19.75 18.18
CA GLU A 218 -8.11 20.88 17.55
C GLU A 218 -8.02 20.81 16.02
N ALA A 219 -6.88 20.35 15.51
CA ALA A 219 -6.62 20.15 14.09
C ALA A 219 -6.55 18.66 13.75
N ILE A 220 -7.23 18.27 12.66
CA ILE A 220 -7.19 16.90 12.11
C ILE A 220 -5.74 16.54 11.76
N PRO A 221 -5.20 15.40 12.24
CA PRO A 221 -3.86 14.98 11.88
C PRO A 221 -3.65 14.84 10.37
N GLU A 222 -2.42 15.03 9.89
CA GLU A 222 -2.13 15.07 8.45
C GLU A 222 -2.29 13.71 7.75
N ALA A 223 -2.05 12.59 8.46
CA ALA A 223 -2.12 11.24 7.90
C ALA A 223 -2.61 10.19 8.92
N TYR A 224 -3.04 9.04 8.41
CA TYR A 224 -3.46 7.89 9.23
C TYR A 224 -2.27 7.07 9.75
N ALA A 225 -1.22 6.99 8.96
CA ALA A 225 0.05 6.38 9.31
C ALA A 225 1.15 7.03 8.47
N PHE A 226 2.39 6.70 8.82
CA PHE A 226 3.55 6.96 7.99
C PHE A 226 4.64 5.94 8.28
N MET A 227 5.62 5.88 7.40
CA MET A 227 6.88 5.17 7.60
C MET A 227 8.05 6.08 7.21
N MET A 228 9.25 5.75 7.67
CA MET A 228 10.47 6.44 7.24
C MET A 228 11.23 5.52 6.28
N SER A 229 11.42 5.95 5.02
CA SER A 229 12.01 5.12 3.95
C SER A 229 13.35 4.49 4.32
N HIS A 230 14.15 5.23 5.10
CA HIS A 230 15.49 4.84 5.52
C HIS A 230 15.55 4.21 6.91
N ASP A 231 14.41 3.95 7.56
CA ASP A 231 14.36 3.33 8.89
C ASP A 231 14.86 1.87 8.81
N PRO A 232 15.96 1.54 9.49
CA PRO A 232 16.49 0.19 9.50
C PRO A 232 15.58 -0.82 10.23
N GLU A 233 14.66 -0.36 11.08
CA GLU A 233 13.73 -1.22 11.84
C GLU A 233 12.35 -1.39 11.17
N CYS A 234 12.16 -0.79 9.98
CA CYS A 234 10.93 -0.87 9.18
C CYS A 234 9.66 -0.56 10.00
N ARG A 235 9.70 0.52 10.80
CA ARG A 235 8.57 0.89 11.64
C ARG A 235 7.44 1.49 10.81
N ILE A 236 6.22 1.01 11.05
CA ILE A 236 4.98 1.65 10.58
C ILE A 236 4.34 2.33 11.78
N ILE A 237 4.09 3.62 11.67
CA ILE A 237 3.65 4.47 12.78
C ILE A 237 2.23 4.96 12.48
N PHE A 238 1.25 4.42 13.21
CA PHE A 238 -0.15 4.80 13.09
C PHE A 238 -0.48 6.00 13.98
N ILE A 239 -1.18 6.99 13.43
CA ILE A 239 -1.77 8.10 14.18
C ILE A 239 -3.20 7.72 14.54
N ALA A 240 -3.41 7.13 15.72
CA ALA A 240 -4.71 6.62 16.13
C ALA A 240 -5.76 7.73 16.18
N ASP A 241 -5.39 8.96 16.58
CA ASP A 241 -6.29 10.12 16.63
C ASP A 241 -7.03 10.37 15.31
N MET A 242 -6.35 10.16 14.17
CA MET A 242 -6.95 10.33 12.84
C MET A 242 -8.15 9.40 12.64
N ASN A 243 -8.05 8.19 13.18
CA ASN A 243 -9.12 7.20 13.16
C ASN A 243 -10.16 7.39 14.27
N HIS A 244 -10.02 8.39 15.14
CA HIS A 244 -10.96 8.68 16.24
C HIS A 244 -11.53 10.10 16.17
N ILE A 245 -11.51 10.74 15.00
CA ILE A 245 -12.19 12.04 14.82
C ILE A 245 -13.70 11.82 14.91
N ASP A 246 -14.42 12.71 15.63
CA ASP A 246 -15.89 12.64 15.69
C ASP A 246 -16.47 12.75 14.27
N PRO A 247 -17.24 11.75 13.79
CA PRO A 247 -17.82 11.78 12.46
C PRO A 247 -18.76 12.97 12.24
N ASP A 248 -19.26 13.60 13.30
CA ASP A 248 -20.07 14.81 13.21
C ASP A 248 -19.24 16.06 12.85
N TYR A 249 -17.91 15.99 12.93
CA TYR A 249 -17.02 17.05 12.45
C TYR A 249 -17.12 17.24 10.93
N MET A 250 -17.25 16.13 10.17
CA MET A 250 -17.42 16.12 8.71
C MET A 250 -18.47 15.06 8.30
N PRO A 251 -19.76 15.29 8.59
CA PRO A 251 -20.78 14.23 8.58
C PRO A 251 -21.11 13.66 7.20
N LYS A 252 -20.69 14.35 6.13
CA LYS A 252 -20.89 13.95 4.73
C LYS A 252 -19.68 13.20 4.14
N LEU A 253 -18.54 13.16 4.85
CA LEU A 253 -17.29 12.59 4.36
C LEU A 253 -16.91 11.32 5.13
N GLN A 254 -16.27 10.39 4.44
CA GLN A 254 -15.60 9.23 5.02
C GLN A 254 -14.21 9.65 5.50
N ILE A 255 -14.13 10.06 6.76
CA ILE A 255 -12.89 10.54 7.42
C ILE A 255 -12.14 9.44 8.19
N SER A 256 -12.68 8.23 8.22
CA SER A 256 -12.01 7.06 8.81
C SER A 256 -11.70 6.06 7.71
N VAL A 257 -10.48 5.54 7.72
CA VAL A 257 -10.02 4.53 6.76
C VAL A 257 -9.93 3.19 7.47
N ASP A 258 -10.13 2.13 6.72
CA ASP A 258 -9.96 0.77 7.22
C ASP A 258 -8.46 0.49 7.42
N PRO A 259 -8.01 0.06 8.61
CA PRO A 259 -6.58 -0.16 8.88
C PRO A 259 -5.88 -1.06 7.85
N LYS A 260 -6.58 -2.00 7.21
CA LYS A 260 -5.97 -2.83 6.16
C LYS A 260 -5.52 -2.04 4.94
N GLU A 261 -6.28 -1.02 4.53
CA GLU A 261 -5.94 -0.21 3.35
C GLU A 261 -4.69 0.62 3.66
N THR A 262 -4.63 1.21 4.86
CA THR A 262 -3.43 1.88 5.36
C THR A 262 -2.24 0.92 5.44
N LEU A 263 -2.44 -0.32 5.93
CA LEU A 263 -1.36 -1.30 6.01
C LEU A 263 -0.81 -1.71 4.65
N ILE A 264 -1.68 -1.95 3.66
CA ILE A 264 -1.25 -2.25 2.30
C ILE A 264 -0.42 -1.09 1.75
N HIS A 265 -0.91 0.14 1.91
CA HIS A 265 -0.23 1.38 1.47
C HIS A 265 1.16 1.53 2.10
N GLU A 266 1.27 1.52 3.42
CA GLU A 266 2.57 1.66 4.11
C GLU A 266 3.52 0.51 3.77
N THR A 267 2.98 -0.69 3.55
CA THR A 267 3.78 -1.84 3.13
C THR A 267 4.38 -1.63 1.75
N THR A 268 3.66 -1.01 0.80
CA THR A 268 4.23 -0.78 -0.55
C THR A 268 5.42 0.19 -0.50
N HIS A 269 5.41 1.18 0.40
CA HIS A 269 6.58 2.03 0.63
C HIS A 269 7.79 1.21 1.08
N ILE A 270 7.59 0.32 2.07
CA ILE A 270 8.67 -0.49 2.65
C ILE A 270 9.27 -1.47 1.63
N VAL A 271 8.43 -2.15 0.85
CA VAL A 271 8.88 -3.30 0.05
C VAL A 271 9.21 -2.96 -1.40
N SER A 272 8.72 -1.82 -1.90
CA SER A 272 8.87 -1.40 -3.29
C SER A 272 9.33 0.06 -3.45
N MET A 273 9.61 0.78 -2.35
CA MET A 273 10.03 2.19 -2.38
C MET A 273 9.07 3.08 -3.17
N THR A 274 7.76 2.83 -3.03
CA THR A 274 6.74 3.72 -3.59
C THR A 274 6.78 5.09 -2.93
N TYR A 275 6.11 6.07 -3.53
CA TYR A 275 5.98 7.43 -3.04
C TYR A 275 4.49 7.81 -2.97
N ASP A 276 4.19 8.84 -2.19
CA ASP A 276 2.93 9.56 -2.27
C ASP A 276 3.00 10.58 -3.41
N VAL A 277 3.03 10.07 -4.65
CA VAL A 277 3.09 10.88 -5.88
C VAL A 277 2.00 11.95 -5.87
N ILE A 278 0.84 11.60 -5.31
CA ILE A 278 -0.25 12.52 -5.04
C ILE A 278 -0.33 12.78 -3.53
N SER A 279 0.14 13.96 -3.10
CA SER A 279 0.22 14.36 -1.69
C SER A 279 -1.08 14.27 -0.88
N SER A 280 -2.23 14.26 -1.54
CA SER A 280 -3.51 13.97 -0.88
C SER A 280 -4.57 13.52 -1.87
N TYR A 281 -5.16 12.37 -1.59
CA TYR A 281 -6.41 11.96 -2.21
C TYR A 281 -7.60 12.50 -1.40
N PRO A 282 -8.66 12.99 -2.06
CA PRO A 282 -9.81 13.56 -1.36
C PRO A 282 -10.55 12.50 -0.56
N TYR A 283 -11.19 12.93 0.54
CA TYR A 283 -12.15 12.10 1.27
C TYR A 283 -13.33 11.71 0.38
N MET A 284 -13.84 10.51 0.60
CA MET A 284 -15.01 10.01 -0.11
C MET A 284 -16.30 10.45 0.58
N VAL A 285 -17.42 10.30 -0.13
CA VAL A 285 -18.74 10.38 0.51
C VAL A 285 -18.86 9.33 1.61
N SER A 286 -19.50 9.69 2.72
CA SER A 286 -19.64 8.80 3.88
C SER A 286 -20.18 7.41 3.49
N GLY A 287 -19.55 6.35 4.00
CA GLY A 287 -19.89 4.95 3.73
C GLY A 287 -19.20 4.32 2.53
N TYR A 288 -18.33 5.04 1.84
CA TYR A 288 -17.65 4.55 0.64
C TYR A 288 -16.13 4.73 0.69
N SER A 289 -15.41 3.80 0.08
CA SER A 289 -13.99 3.93 -0.26
C SER A 289 -13.81 4.39 -1.70
N LYS A 290 -12.58 4.80 -2.03
CA LYS A 290 -12.22 5.25 -3.39
C LYS A 290 -12.35 4.09 -4.38
N SER A 291 -12.94 4.32 -5.54
CA SER A 291 -12.88 3.38 -6.67
C SER A 291 -11.56 3.52 -7.44
N GLY A 292 -11.23 2.55 -8.30
CA GLY A 292 -10.11 2.68 -9.24
C GLY A 292 -10.22 3.93 -10.12
N ALA A 293 -11.43 4.28 -10.55
CA ALA A 293 -11.70 5.49 -11.30
C ALA A 293 -11.42 6.77 -10.50
N ASP A 294 -11.81 6.82 -9.22
CA ASP A 294 -11.54 7.98 -8.36
C ASP A 294 -10.02 8.21 -8.23
N VAL A 295 -9.25 7.15 -7.99
CA VAL A 295 -7.78 7.22 -7.85
C VAL A 295 -7.09 7.57 -9.16
N ARG A 296 -7.42 6.88 -10.26
CA ARG A 296 -6.87 7.19 -11.59
C ARG A 296 -7.10 8.67 -11.96
N ASN A 297 -8.33 9.15 -11.82
CA ASN A 297 -8.68 10.50 -12.22
C ASN A 297 -7.96 11.55 -11.37
N GLN A 298 -7.79 11.27 -10.07
CA GLN A 298 -7.04 12.14 -9.18
C GLN A 298 -5.54 12.13 -9.49
N TYR A 299 -4.98 10.96 -9.80
CA TYR A 299 -3.59 10.81 -10.25
C TYR A 299 -3.32 11.69 -11.47
N PHE A 300 -4.05 11.50 -12.58
CA PHE A 300 -3.82 12.27 -13.81
C PHE A 300 -4.08 13.78 -13.64
N ARG A 301 -4.90 14.18 -12.68
CA ARG A 301 -5.13 15.58 -12.36
C ARG A 301 -3.94 16.24 -11.64
N ARG A 302 -3.21 15.50 -10.81
CA ARG A 302 -2.24 16.08 -9.86
C ARG A 302 -0.78 15.63 -10.07
N TYR A 303 -0.54 14.55 -10.80
CA TYR A 303 0.81 14.02 -11.02
C TYR A 303 1.82 15.02 -11.63
N PRO A 304 1.47 16.10 -12.38
CA PRO A 304 2.48 17.05 -12.84
C PRO A 304 3.20 17.78 -11.70
N GLY A 305 2.64 17.79 -10.48
CA GLY A 305 3.32 18.30 -9.29
C GLY A 305 4.50 17.43 -8.84
N PHE A 306 4.43 16.11 -9.09
CA PHE A 306 5.48 15.15 -8.76
C PHE A 306 6.80 15.45 -9.47
N PHE A 307 6.76 16.01 -10.69
CA PHE A 307 7.95 16.36 -11.46
C PHE A 307 8.83 17.45 -10.84
N LYS A 308 8.43 18.02 -9.70
CA LYS A 308 9.17 19.05 -8.96
C LYS A 308 9.68 18.54 -7.60
N THR A 309 9.66 17.23 -7.39
CA THR A 309 9.96 16.58 -6.12
C THR A 309 11.29 15.84 -6.19
N GLU A 310 11.95 15.66 -5.04
CA GLU A 310 13.20 14.91 -4.96
C GLU A 310 12.99 13.43 -5.30
N GLU A 311 11.80 12.91 -5.04
CA GLU A 311 11.36 11.57 -5.42
C GLU A 311 11.39 11.37 -6.94
N PHE A 312 11.02 12.40 -7.72
CA PHE A 312 11.16 12.35 -9.17
C PHE A 312 12.62 12.41 -9.61
N THR A 313 13.44 13.26 -8.99
CA THR A 313 14.90 13.30 -9.23
C THR A 313 15.51 11.90 -9.02
N ARG A 314 15.17 11.22 -7.93
CA ARG A 314 15.61 9.84 -7.64
C ARG A 314 15.17 8.83 -8.71
N PHE A 315 13.94 8.94 -9.21
CA PHE A 315 13.48 8.10 -10.33
C PHE A 315 14.32 8.33 -11.59
N VAL A 316 14.65 9.59 -11.89
CA VAL A 316 15.47 9.94 -13.07
C VAL A 316 16.91 9.44 -12.90
N ASP A 317 17.48 9.53 -11.70
CA ASP A 317 18.80 8.96 -11.38
C ASP A 317 18.81 7.44 -11.58
N GLN A 318 17.80 6.75 -11.06
CA GLN A 318 17.66 5.31 -11.26
C GLN A 318 17.53 4.93 -12.74
N LEU A 319 16.75 5.70 -13.50
CA LEU A 319 16.59 5.50 -14.94
C LEU A 319 17.91 5.76 -15.69
N ALA A 320 18.66 6.78 -15.29
CA ALA A 320 19.98 7.10 -15.84
C ALA A 320 20.93 5.91 -15.65
N ASP A 321 21.00 5.34 -14.45
CA ASP A 321 21.81 4.17 -14.15
C ASP A 321 21.37 2.94 -14.96
N TYR A 322 20.06 2.66 -14.96
CA TYR A 322 19.49 1.53 -15.71
C TYR A 322 19.81 1.60 -17.22
N GLN A 323 19.83 2.81 -17.80
CA GLN A 323 20.08 3.00 -19.23
C GLN A 323 21.55 3.26 -19.58
N ASN A 324 22.43 3.33 -18.59
CA ASN A 324 23.81 3.84 -18.69
C ASN A 324 23.86 5.21 -19.37
N SER A 325 23.04 6.14 -18.89
CA SER A 325 22.84 7.49 -19.43
C SER A 325 23.08 8.54 -18.34
N PRO A 326 24.35 8.73 -17.89
CA PRO A 326 24.66 9.50 -16.69
C PRO A 326 24.30 10.99 -16.77
N MET A 327 24.08 11.51 -17.98
CA MET A 327 23.69 12.91 -18.24
C MET A 327 22.18 13.08 -18.49
N LEU A 328 21.37 12.05 -18.28
CA LEU A 328 19.91 12.14 -18.45
C LEU A 328 19.33 13.23 -17.54
N SER A 329 18.52 14.13 -18.11
CA SER A 329 17.85 15.22 -17.40
C SER A 329 16.39 14.90 -17.09
N GLU A 330 15.86 15.54 -16.05
CA GLU A 330 14.46 15.45 -15.64
C GLU A 330 13.51 15.89 -16.78
N GLU A 331 13.84 16.98 -17.48
CA GLU A 331 13.02 17.48 -18.59
C GLU A 331 12.93 16.49 -19.75
N ALA A 332 14.01 15.78 -20.05
CA ALA A 332 14.01 14.76 -21.09
C ALA A 332 13.08 13.60 -20.74
N VAL A 333 13.03 13.20 -19.46
CA VAL A 333 12.12 12.16 -18.97
C VAL A 333 10.66 12.62 -19.01
N ILE A 334 10.36 13.87 -18.62
CA ILE A 334 9.02 14.48 -18.74
C ILE A 334 8.57 14.60 -20.20
N LEU A 335 9.48 14.79 -21.15
CA LEU A 335 9.10 14.78 -22.57
C LEU A 335 8.84 13.34 -23.06
N ALA A 336 9.64 12.38 -22.62
CA ALA A 336 9.49 10.98 -23.00
C ALA A 336 8.21 10.35 -22.45
N GLU A 337 7.83 10.63 -21.20
CA GLU A 337 6.61 10.13 -20.54
C GLU A 337 5.34 10.36 -21.37
N LYS A 338 5.28 11.48 -22.11
CA LYS A 338 4.12 11.83 -22.96
C LYS A 338 3.94 10.94 -24.18
N THR A 339 4.98 10.23 -24.60
CA THR A 339 4.98 9.43 -25.85
C THR A 339 5.36 7.97 -25.62
N ASP A 340 5.99 7.66 -24.49
CA ASP A 340 6.32 6.32 -24.07
C ASP A 340 5.37 5.85 -22.96
N ALA A 341 4.38 5.05 -23.36
CA ALA A 341 3.41 4.47 -22.45
C ALA A 341 4.06 3.64 -21.33
N MET A 342 5.18 2.95 -21.60
CA MET A 342 5.86 2.16 -20.56
C MET A 342 6.50 3.07 -19.51
N MET A 343 7.08 4.20 -19.94
CA MET A 343 7.60 5.23 -19.02
C MET A 343 6.48 5.79 -18.13
N SER A 344 5.34 6.15 -18.72
CA SER A 344 4.19 6.66 -17.96
C SER A 344 3.69 5.64 -16.92
N MET A 345 3.61 4.35 -17.28
CA MET A 345 3.22 3.28 -16.36
C MET A 345 4.22 3.02 -15.23
N ASN A 346 5.53 3.16 -15.51
CA ASN A 346 6.55 3.08 -14.46
C ASN A 346 6.33 4.18 -13.42
N ILE A 347 6.14 5.43 -13.87
CA ILE A 347 5.91 6.58 -12.98
C ILE A 347 4.60 6.40 -12.19
N GLN A 348 3.51 5.98 -12.84
CA GLN A 348 2.24 5.75 -12.16
C GLN A 348 2.33 4.63 -11.12
N SER A 349 3.15 3.60 -11.36
CA SER A 349 3.35 2.50 -10.42
C SER A 349 4.24 2.87 -9.24
N LEU A 350 4.81 4.08 -9.20
CA LEU A 350 5.47 4.61 -8.01
C LEU A 350 4.46 5.08 -6.97
N ASP A 351 3.20 5.34 -7.33
CA ASP A 351 2.18 5.83 -6.40
C ASP A 351 1.64 4.71 -5.51
N ALA A 352 1.84 4.85 -4.19
CA ALA A 352 1.42 3.85 -3.20
C ALA A 352 -0.10 3.64 -3.17
N GLU A 353 -0.88 4.72 -3.32
CA GLU A 353 -2.34 4.62 -3.39
C GLU A 353 -2.79 3.84 -4.63
N THR A 354 -2.18 4.09 -5.79
CA THR A 354 -2.48 3.35 -7.03
C THR A 354 -2.26 1.84 -6.83
N LEU A 355 -1.12 1.43 -6.27
CA LEU A 355 -0.86 0.01 -6.01
C LEU A 355 -1.83 -0.56 -4.97
N THR A 356 -2.12 0.17 -3.90
CA THR A 356 -3.05 -0.23 -2.84
C THR A 356 -4.43 -0.55 -3.41
N ILE A 357 -4.95 0.32 -4.26
CA ILE A 357 -6.27 0.15 -4.87
C ILE A 357 -6.28 -1.00 -5.89
N ILE A 358 -5.21 -1.19 -6.67
CA ILE A 358 -5.07 -2.34 -7.58
C ILE A 358 -5.09 -3.66 -6.79
N ILE A 359 -4.27 -3.77 -5.74
CA ILE A 359 -4.19 -4.97 -4.87
C ILE A 359 -5.56 -5.27 -4.27
N ARG A 360 -6.22 -4.24 -3.73
CA ARG A 360 -7.55 -4.37 -3.14
C ARG A 360 -8.58 -4.86 -4.15
N ASP A 361 -8.64 -4.21 -5.31
CA ASP A 361 -9.70 -4.44 -6.27
C ASP A 361 -9.52 -5.76 -7.03
N ILE A 362 -8.28 -6.19 -7.29
CA ILE A 362 -8.02 -7.54 -7.83
C ILE A 362 -8.45 -8.61 -6.83
N THR A 363 -8.09 -8.44 -5.55
CA THR A 363 -8.46 -9.41 -4.49
C THR A 363 -9.98 -9.54 -4.35
N LEU A 364 -10.69 -8.41 -4.37
CA LEU A 364 -12.15 -8.40 -4.18
C LEU A 364 -12.96 -8.59 -5.47
N GLY A 365 -12.32 -8.58 -6.65
CA GLY A 365 -13.01 -8.52 -7.92
C GLY A 365 -13.85 -7.25 -8.11
N ASN A 366 -13.40 -6.13 -7.55
CA ASN A 366 -14.13 -4.87 -7.62
C ASN A 366 -14.11 -4.30 -9.05
N PRO A 367 -15.25 -3.78 -9.55
CA PRO A 367 -15.27 -3.06 -10.81
C PRO A 367 -14.53 -1.71 -10.70
N PHE A 368 -13.81 -1.32 -11.75
CA PHE A 368 -13.04 -0.07 -11.81
C PHE A 368 -13.83 1.19 -11.42
N ASN A 369 -15.08 1.30 -11.89
CA ASN A 369 -15.93 2.47 -11.69
C ASN A 369 -16.84 2.39 -10.45
N LYS A 370 -16.79 1.30 -9.68
CA LYS A 370 -17.69 1.11 -8.54
C LYS A 370 -16.94 1.40 -7.24
N ARG A 371 -17.45 2.39 -6.49
CA ARG A 371 -16.97 2.68 -5.13
C ARG A 371 -17.29 1.52 -4.19
N PRO A 372 -16.29 0.88 -3.57
CA PRO A 372 -16.55 -0.14 -2.57
C PRO A 372 -17.22 0.47 -1.33
N ILE A 373 -18.01 -0.34 -0.64
CA ILE A 373 -18.60 0.06 0.64
C ILE A 373 -17.47 0.08 1.66
N ASN A 374 -17.29 1.22 2.33
CA ASN A 374 -16.46 1.29 3.52
C ASN A 374 -17.36 0.91 4.70
N GLN A 375 -17.20 -0.31 5.19
CA GLN A 375 -18.03 -0.85 6.25
C GLN A 375 -17.74 -0.22 7.61
N ARG A 376 -16.68 0.58 7.75
CA ARG A 376 -16.36 1.28 8.97
C ARG A 376 -17.43 2.36 9.20
N PRO A 377 -18.44 2.09 10.05
CA PRO A 377 -19.45 3.09 10.31
C PRO A 377 -18.80 4.19 11.12
N LYS A 378 -19.42 5.37 11.12
CA LYS A 378 -19.24 6.41 12.14
C LYS A 378 -18.99 5.72 13.51
N LEU A 379 -17.74 5.82 13.98
CA LEU A 379 -17.04 5.03 15.00
C LEU A 379 -17.90 4.23 16.02
N PHE A 380 -17.50 2.97 16.26
CA PHE A 380 -18.23 1.91 16.96
C PHE A 380 -18.59 2.21 18.42
N LYS A 381 -19.87 1.97 18.76
CA LYS A 381 -20.36 1.80 20.14
C LYS A 381 -19.57 0.69 20.85
N ARG A 382 -19.18 0.91 22.12
CA ARG A 382 -18.72 -0.15 23.03
C ARG A 382 -19.84 -1.20 23.11
N ASP A 383 -19.61 -2.38 22.55
CA ASP A 383 -20.53 -3.49 22.73
C ASP A 383 -20.33 -4.10 24.11
N LEU A 384 -21.06 -3.58 25.09
CA LEU A 384 -21.11 -4.14 26.44
C LEU A 384 -22.12 -5.30 26.55
N SER A 385 -22.79 -5.68 25.45
CA SER A 385 -23.91 -6.65 25.45
C SER A 385 -23.55 -8.05 24.94
N ASN A 386 -22.39 -8.25 24.30
CA ASN A 386 -22.06 -9.54 23.70
C ASN A 386 -21.25 -10.47 24.61
N GLN A 387 -21.95 -11.06 25.59
CA GLN A 387 -21.75 -12.47 25.92
C GLN A 387 -22.56 -13.41 25.00
N GLN A 388 -23.41 -12.92 24.09
CA GLN A 388 -24.32 -13.80 23.33
C GLN A 388 -24.43 -13.62 21.81
N ASN A 389 -23.96 -12.54 21.17
CA ASN A 389 -23.77 -12.53 19.71
C ASN A 389 -22.28 -12.51 19.38
N LYS A 390 -21.71 -13.70 19.22
CA LYS A 390 -20.39 -13.83 18.61
C LYS A 390 -20.48 -13.23 17.20
N PRO A 391 -19.65 -12.23 16.81
CA PRO A 391 -19.29 -12.10 15.41
C PRO A 391 -18.86 -13.50 14.93
N LYS A 392 -19.11 -13.85 13.67
CA LYS A 392 -18.54 -15.08 13.09
C LYS A 392 -17.01 -14.91 13.06
N VAL A 393 -16.39 -15.13 14.21
CA VAL A 393 -14.96 -15.34 14.34
C VAL A 393 -14.74 -16.67 13.64
N ASN A 394 -14.15 -16.60 12.47
CA ASN A 394 -13.65 -17.78 11.78
C ASN A 394 -12.80 -18.57 12.80
N GLY A 395 -13.10 -19.85 13.02
CA GLY A 395 -12.35 -20.70 13.95
C GLY A 395 -10.84 -20.71 13.65
N GLU A 396 -10.46 -20.51 12.39
CA GLU A 396 -9.07 -20.40 11.94
C GLU A 396 -8.38 -19.13 12.50
N MET A 397 -9.12 -18.05 12.73
CA MET A 397 -8.60 -16.79 13.26
C MET A 397 -8.31 -16.89 14.76
N LEU A 398 -9.19 -17.55 15.53
CA LEU A 398 -8.93 -17.86 16.95
C LEU A 398 -7.76 -18.82 17.11
N VAL A 399 -7.66 -19.81 16.24
CA VAL A 399 -6.53 -20.75 16.22
C VAL A 399 -5.24 -20.03 15.84
N SER A 400 -5.27 -19.10 14.88
CA SER A 400 -4.11 -18.28 14.51
C SER A 400 -3.64 -17.38 15.65
N LEU A 401 -4.56 -16.67 16.32
CA LEU A 401 -4.28 -15.87 17.52
C LEU A 401 -3.72 -16.71 18.69
N ALA A 402 -4.25 -17.91 18.91
CA ALA A 402 -3.77 -18.82 19.94
C ALA A 402 -2.37 -19.38 19.59
N LEU A 403 -2.13 -19.74 18.33
CA LEU A 403 -0.85 -20.25 17.86
C LEU A 403 0.24 -19.17 17.90
N MET A 404 -0.09 -17.90 17.64
CA MET A 404 0.82 -16.76 17.78
C MET A 404 1.23 -16.49 19.22
N ASN A 405 0.29 -16.54 20.17
CA ASN A 405 0.61 -16.46 21.59
C ASN A 405 1.50 -17.62 22.07
N SER A 406 1.52 -18.74 21.33
CA SER A 406 2.39 -19.90 21.62
C SER A 406 3.67 -19.97 20.78
N GLY A 407 3.87 -19.07 19.80
CA GLY A 407 5.02 -19.09 18.89
C GLY A 407 5.02 -20.25 17.87
N GLN A 408 3.87 -20.86 17.57
CA GLN A 408 3.74 -22.08 16.76
C GLN A 408 3.10 -21.88 15.37
N PHE A 409 3.02 -20.65 14.87
CA PHE A 409 2.32 -20.33 13.61
C PHE A 409 2.80 -21.18 12.40
N ASN A 410 4.12 -21.37 12.26
CA ASN A 410 4.72 -22.17 11.17
C ASN A 410 4.41 -23.68 11.22
N ILE A 411 4.00 -24.22 12.37
CA ILE A 411 3.67 -25.64 12.53
C ILE A 411 2.29 -25.94 11.93
N ALA A 412 1.37 -24.97 11.96
CA ALA A 412 0.01 -25.15 11.48
C ALA A 412 -0.13 -25.03 9.95
N GLU A 413 0.58 -24.10 9.28
CA GLU A 413 0.57 -24.03 7.81
C GLU A 413 1.14 -25.32 7.18
N ARG A 414 2.23 -25.88 7.73
CA ARG A 414 2.76 -27.19 7.31
C ARG A 414 1.75 -28.32 7.50
N ASN A 415 0.96 -28.30 8.58
CA ASN A 415 -0.04 -29.33 8.84
C ASN A 415 -1.30 -29.17 7.97
N LEU A 416 -1.64 -27.94 7.56
CA LEU A 416 -2.72 -27.70 6.60
C LEU A 416 -2.33 -28.15 5.19
N GLU A 417 -1.10 -27.86 4.74
CA GLU A 417 -0.57 -28.34 3.46
C GLU A 417 -0.46 -29.88 3.41
N LEU A 418 -0.09 -30.52 4.53
CA LEU A 418 -0.08 -31.98 4.68
C LEU A 418 -1.49 -32.58 4.85
N GLY A 419 -2.48 -31.78 5.26
CA GLY A 419 -3.88 -32.20 5.43
C GLY A 419 -4.63 -32.36 4.11
N VAL A 420 -4.27 -31.58 3.08
CA VAL A 420 -4.92 -31.60 1.75
C VAL A 420 -4.53 -32.86 0.93
N THR A 421 -3.46 -33.57 1.29
CA THR A 421 -3.04 -34.81 0.59
C THR A 421 -3.64 -36.10 1.14
N LYS A 422 -4.43 -36.08 2.23
CA LYS A 422 -5.14 -37.29 2.70
C LYS A 422 -6.55 -37.34 2.11
N LYS A 423 -6.67 -37.94 0.93
CA LYS A 423 -7.97 -38.45 0.46
C LYS A 423 -8.56 -39.39 1.53
N PRO A 424 -9.86 -39.30 1.84
CA PRO A 424 -10.49 -40.22 2.78
C PRO A 424 -10.42 -41.64 2.21
N ILE A 425 -9.79 -42.55 2.95
CA ILE A 425 -9.93 -43.98 2.72
C ILE A 425 -11.35 -44.32 3.16
N VAL A 426 -12.22 -44.65 2.19
CA VAL A 426 -13.51 -45.26 2.46
C VAL A 426 -13.24 -46.62 3.12
N GLN A 427 -13.56 -46.72 4.41
CA GLN A 427 -13.61 -47.98 5.12
C GLN A 427 -14.84 -48.75 4.64
N THR A 428 -14.63 -49.68 3.71
CA THR A 428 -15.60 -50.73 3.41
C THR A 428 -15.37 -51.88 4.39
N THR A 429 -16.37 -52.17 5.20
CA THR A 429 -16.42 -53.30 6.12
C THR A 429 -16.35 -54.63 5.36
N ALA A 430 -15.64 -55.58 5.95
CA ALA A 430 -15.26 -56.86 5.37
C ALA A 430 -16.43 -57.83 5.17
N SER A 431 -16.32 -58.67 4.13
CA SER A 431 -16.66 -60.11 4.18
C SER A 431 -15.77 -60.89 3.21
N PRO A 432 -15.43 -62.18 3.51
CA PRO A 432 -14.31 -62.88 2.89
C PRO A 432 -14.71 -63.77 1.69
N LEU A 433 -13.74 -63.89 0.76
CA LEU A 433 -13.39 -64.90 -0.28
C LEU A 433 -14.27 -66.18 -0.47
N PRO A 434 -14.24 -66.91 -1.62
CA PRO A 434 -13.04 -67.13 -2.48
C PRO A 434 -13.22 -67.32 -4.02
N THR A 435 -12.06 -67.39 -4.70
CA THR A 435 -11.71 -68.17 -5.92
C THR A 435 -12.29 -67.78 -7.29
N SER A 436 -11.40 -67.37 -8.22
CA SER A 436 -10.83 -68.25 -9.28
C SER A 436 -10.24 -67.46 -10.47
N THR A 437 -9.05 -67.89 -10.89
CA THR A 437 -8.38 -67.85 -12.21
C THR A 437 -9.05 -67.14 -13.40
N SER A 438 -8.33 -66.28 -14.12
CA SER A 438 -7.61 -66.64 -15.38
C SER A 438 -7.14 -65.42 -16.20
N ASN A 439 -5.84 -65.44 -16.54
CA ASN A 439 -5.15 -65.12 -17.80
C ASN A 439 -5.81 -64.27 -18.91
N LYS A 440 -5.01 -63.29 -19.41
CA LYS A 440 -4.55 -63.01 -20.81
C LYS A 440 -4.53 -61.51 -21.14
N GLU A 441 -3.35 -60.92 -21.41
CA GLU A 441 -2.72 -60.73 -22.75
C GLU A 441 -3.54 -59.76 -23.63
N ASN A 442 -3.01 -58.77 -24.37
CA ASN A 442 -1.67 -58.27 -24.65
C ASN A 442 -1.80 -57.04 -25.61
N THR A 443 -0.78 -56.18 -25.68
CA THR A 443 -0.27 -55.40 -26.87
C THR A 443 -1.21 -54.49 -27.70
N ASN A 444 -0.95 -53.18 -27.82
CA ASN A 444 0.06 -52.43 -28.62
C ASN A 444 -0.39 -52.01 -30.04
N GLN A 445 0.20 -50.86 -30.45
CA GLN A 445 0.32 -50.25 -31.80
C GLN A 445 -0.81 -49.26 -32.21
N GLN A 446 -0.60 -47.97 -32.52
CA GLN A 446 0.45 -47.17 -33.21
C GLN A 446 0.18 -46.98 -34.72
N GLY A 447 0.26 -45.71 -35.15
CA GLY A 447 0.38 -45.22 -36.54
C GLY A 447 -0.89 -44.59 -37.12
N SER A 448 -0.90 -43.58 -38.00
CA SER A 448 0.07 -42.62 -38.56
C SER A 448 -0.63 -41.89 -39.73
N GLY A 449 -0.18 -40.68 -40.09
CA GLY A 449 -0.35 -40.06 -41.42
C GLY A 449 -1.43 -38.96 -41.48
N GLN A 450 -1.12 -37.67 -41.72
CA GLN A 450 -0.45 -36.93 -42.82
C GLN A 450 -1.41 -36.22 -43.81
N ASP A 451 -1.07 -34.94 -44.00
CA ASP A 451 -1.19 -34.08 -45.19
C ASP A 451 -2.55 -33.50 -45.64
N LYS A 452 -2.64 -32.16 -45.71
CA LYS A 452 -2.30 -31.36 -46.92
C LYS A 452 -2.53 -29.85 -46.74
N ALA A 453 -1.62 -29.08 -47.33
CA ALA A 453 -1.60 -27.62 -47.47
C ALA A 453 -2.46 -27.11 -48.64
N LYS A 454 -2.81 -25.81 -48.63
CA LYS A 454 -2.84 -24.94 -49.83
C LYS A 454 -2.91 -23.43 -49.51
N GLN A 455 -2.24 -22.67 -50.39
CA GLN A 455 -1.89 -21.24 -50.41
C GLN A 455 -3.09 -20.30 -50.69
N SER A 456 -3.02 -19.00 -50.33
CA SER A 456 -2.44 -17.96 -51.20
C SER A 456 -2.83 -16.49 -50.86
N LYS A 457 -1.88 -15.60 -51.21
CA LYS A 457 -1.98 -14.21 -51.71
C LYS A 457 -1.80 -12.98 -50.79
N LYS A 458 -0.79 -12.21 -51.23
CA LYS A 458 -0.30 -10.88 -50.85
C LYS A 458 -1.33 -9.76 -51.08
N ASN A 459 -1.22 -8.68 -50.31
CA ASN A 459 -1.15 -7.33 -50.89
C ASN A 459 -0.37 -6.34 -49.99
N GLN A 460 0.62 -5.68 -50.59
CA GLN A 460 1.37 -4.55 -50.05
C GLN A 460 0.63 -3.25 -50.34
N LYS A 461 0.67 -2.29 -49.40
CA LYS A 461 0.68 -0.84 -49.67
C LYS A 461 1.23 -0.09 -48.44
N LYS A 462 2.30 0.69 -48.64
CA LYS A 462 2.82 1.79 -47.79
C LYS A 462 2.95 3.02 -48.72
N PRO A 463 3.19 4.25 -48.22
CA PRO A 463 2.70 4.90 -47.00
C PRO A 463 2.09 6.29 -47.34
N ARG A 464 1.39 6.93 -46.40
CA ARG A 464 1.16 8.39 -46.44
C ARG A 464 1.33 8.98 -45.04
N ILE A 465 2.27 9.91 -44.96
CA ILE A 465 2.51 10.82 -43.83
C ILE A 465 1.42 11.90 -43.86
N ASN A 466 0.77 12.17 -42.72
CA ASN A 466 0.59 13.54 -42.23
C ASN A 466 -0.10 13.63 -40.86
N LYS A 467 0.52 14.49 -40.03
CA LYS A 467 0.00 15.42 -39.02
C LYS A 467 -0.45 14.89 -37.64
N LEU A 468 0.23 15.46 -36.63
CA LEU A 468 -0.25 15.80 -35.29
C LEU A 468 -1.75 16.11 -35.27
N VAL A 469 -2.44 15.74 -34.19
CA VAL A 469 -3.20 16.62 -33.28
C VAL A 469 -3.97 15.78 -32.25
N GLY A 470 -3.84 16.18 -30.97
CA GLY A 470 -4.97 16.27 -30.04
C GLY A 470 -5.26 15.07 -29.14
N PHE A 471 -4.84 15.17 -27.88
CA PHE A 471 -5.50 14.50 -26.76
C PHE A 471 -7.00 14.79 -26.80
N SER A 472 -7.83 13.74 -26.83
CA SER A 472 -9.29 13.86 -26.79
C SER A 472 -9.74 13.94 -25.33
N THR A 473 -10.05 15.15 -24.87
CA THR A 473 -10.83 15.41 -23.65
C THR A 473 -12.29 15.05 -23.89
N LYS A 474 -12.67 13.78 -23.68
CA LYS A 474 -14.08 13.43 -23.43
C LYS A 474 -14.33 13.44 -21.93
N ILE A 475 -14.62 14.64 -21.43
CA ILE A 475 -15.24 14.85 -20.12
C ILE A 475 -16.73 14.54 -20.30
N SER A 476 -17.17 13.38 -19.84
CA SER A 476 -18.59 13.16 -19.54
C SER A 476 -18.87 13.86 -18.20
N GLY A 477 -19.70 14.90 -18.25
CA GLY A 477 -20.01 15.74 -17.09
C GLY A 477 -20.70 14.99 -15.96
N PHE A 478 -20.51 15.48 -14.73
CA PHE A 478 -21.59 16.04 -13.90
C PHE A 478 -20.98 16.70 -12.63
N VAL A 479 -21.44 17.94 -12.40
CA VAL A 479 -21.60 18.72 -11.16
C VAL A 479 -20.37 18.99 -10.26
N ASN A 480 -19.92 20.25 -10.36
CA ASN A 480 -19.19 21.00 -9.34
C ASN A 480 -20.01 21.09 -8.04
N GLU A 481 -19.44 20.66 -6.91
CA GLU A 481 -19.73 21.27 -5.61
C GLU A 481 -18.44 21.40 -4.78
N GLY A 482 -18.07 22.65 -4.50
CA GLY A 482 -17.51 23.09 -3.22
C GLY A 482 -16.05 22.76 -2.88
N GLN A 483 -15.11 23.52 -3.43
CA GLN A 483 -13.88 23.84 -2.67
C GLN A 483 -14.26 24.74 -1.50
N VAL A 484 -14.18 24.24 -0.27
CA VAL A 484 -14.23 25.07 0.93
C VAL A 484 -12.80 25.45 1.30
N ASN A 485 -12.42 26.69 0.99
CA ASN A 485 -11.25 27.35 1.55
C ASN A 485 -11.45 27.55 3.05
N THR A 486 -10.72 26.83 3.90
CA THR A 486 -10.66 27.11 5.34
C THR A 486 -9.56 28.12 5.64
N LEU A 487 -9.90 29.40 5.53
CA LEU A 487 -9.24 30.49 6.25
C LEU A 487 -10.12 30.82 7.46
N ALA A 488 -9.78 30.25 8.61
CA ALA A 488 -10.50 30.50 9.86
C ALA A 488 -10.21 31.93 10.35
N LYS A 489 -11.15 32.85 10.14
CA LYS A 489 -11.18 34.15 10.82
C LYS A 489 -11.76 33.98 12.22
N LYS A 490 -10.95 34.36 13.22
CA LYS A 490 -11.35 34.69 14.60
C LYS A 490 -12.65 35.51 14.60
N LYS A 491 -13.67 35.06 15.33
CA LYS A 491 -14.71 35.92 15.88
C LYS A 491 -14.48 36.02 17.39
N SER A 492 -13.98 37.18 17.80
CA SER A 492 -14.01 37.65 19.17
C SER A 492 -15.41 38.10 19.53
N ASP A 493 -15.80 37.78 20.77
CA ASP A 493 -17.06 38.10 21.41
C ASP A 493 -17.45 39.58 21.30
N LEU A 494 -18.74 39.81 21.02
CA LEU A 494 -19.40 41.08 21.32
C LEU A 494 -20.57 40.77 22.26
N ASN A 495 -20.39 41.10 23.53
CA ASN A 495 -21.48 41.21 24.49
C ASN A 495 -21.75 42.70 24.75
N LEU A 496 -22.98 43.13 24.44
CA LEU A 496 -23.85 43.96 25.26
C LEU A 496 -23.21 45.12 26.07
N GLN A 497 -23.50 46.37 25.69
CA GLN A 497 -24.44 47.26 26.40
C GLN A 497 -24.37 48.72 25.89
N LYS A 498 -25.59 49.28 25.70
CA LYS A 498 -26.00 50.69 25.52
C LYS A 498 -25.68 51.40 24.22
#